data_AF-A0A3M1RHB3-F1
#
_entry.id   AF-A0A3M1RHB3-F1
#
_cell.length_a   1.000
_cell.length_b   1.000
_cell.length_c   1.000
_cell.angle_alpha   90.00
_cell.angle_beta   90.00
_cell.angle_gamma   90.00
#
_symmetry.space_group_name_H-M   'P 1'
#
loop_
_entity.id
_entity.type
_entity.pdbx_description
1 polymer ?
#
loop_
_entity_poly.entity_id
_entity_poly.type
_entity_poly.pdbx_seq_one_letter_code
_entity_poly.pdbx_strand_id
1 'polypeptide(L)'
;HIRLVLGYWRTDHGPQLPTVGMTFRKERAMRSLISAVFCTTVAVLVACGTVSASPVWITTEDGQGADTFVQGGSTADSNFGSIENVVVKNGPFNDQFARKGYLRFDLSKTLGGPISAATLALTITSNNSGGGNPAPANFTVDVFGLVDGFAGVDNTSNGSTADDADVHGEFWPENLIDWNSAPANVTSSGFDLDANALLLGSLAVTTGDVVGTTVLFSTPELVDFLNDDTNGVVTLILRRSGATAGNGPNLAFASKENTVYAAPTLLLDANLPEPSAWLLGLLAVPGLVYLRRRRK
;
A
#
# COMPACT_ATOMS: atom_id res chain seq x y z
N HIS A 1 -66.30 14.05 55.96
CA HIS A 1 -67.11 13.44 54.87
C HIS A 1 -66.91 11.91 54.96
N ILE A 2 -67.93 11.05 55.15
CA ILE A 2 -69.14 10.79 54.32
C ILE A 2 -68.70 10.13 53.00
N ARG A 3 -69.09 8.91 52.55
CA ARG A 3 -70.01 7.79 52.98
C ARG A 3 -69.63 6.54 52.12
N LEU A 4 -70.04 5.26 52.32
CA LEU A 4 -70.90 4.54 53.28
C LEU A 4 -70.42 3.06 53.46
N VAL A 5 -70.91 2.44 54.54
CA VAL A 5 -71.07 1.04 55.01
C VAL A 5 -71.54 -0.04 53.98
N LEU A 6 -71.32 -1.32 54.32
CA LEU A 6 -71.81 -2.56 53.66
C LEU A 6 -73.36 -2.64 53.51
N GLY A 7 -73.82 -3.46 52.55
CA GLY A 7 -75.21 -3.95 52.48
C GLY A 7 -75.36 -5.15 51.54
N TYR A 8 -75.79 -6.29 52.08
CA TYR A 8 -76.10 -7.54 51.34
C TYR A 8 -77.61 -7.60 51.02
N TRP A 9 -78.05 -8.31 49.97
CA TRP A 9 -79.21 -9.24 50.00
C TRP A 9 -79.49 -9.91 48.62
N ARG A 10 -80.21 -11.04 48.65
CA ARG A 10 -80.78 -11.85 47.54
C ARG A 10 -81.97 -11.13 46.84
N THR A 11 -82.58 -11.59 45.74
CA THR A 11 -82.60 -12.91 45.02
C THR A 11 -82.02 -12.77 43.58
N ASP A 12 -82.34 -13.48 42.47
CA ASP A 12 -83.32 -14.54 42.13
C ASP A 12 -82.91 -15.39 40.88
N HIS A 13 -83.79 -16.27 40.40
CA HIS A 13 -83.58 -17.21 39.28
C HIS A 13 -84.07 -16.69 37.90
N GLY A 14 -83.39 -17.11 36.82
CA GLY A 14 -83.80 -16.94 35.42
C GLY A 14 -83.08 -17.95 34.49
N PRO A 15 -83.68 -18.37 33.35
CA PRO A 15 -83.24 -19.54 32.61
C PRO A 15 -82.02 -19.31 31.69
N GLN A 16 -81.29 -20.39 31.41
CA GLN A 16 -80.15 -20.41 30.49
C GLN A 16 -80.58 -20.50 29.02
N LEU A 17 -79.88 -19.78 28.13
CA LEU A 17 -79.94 -19.96 26.68
C LEU A 17 -78.59 -20.51 26.15
N PRO A 18 -78.59 -21.52 25.26
CA PRO A 18 -77.36 -22.15 24.77
C PRO A 18 -76.68 -21.32 23.67
N THR A 19 -75.83 -20.37 24.06
CA THR A 19 -75.04 -19.57 23.10
C THR A 19 -73.86 -20.37 22.53
N VAL A 20 -74.10 -21.13 21.47
CA VAL A 20 -73.04 -21.77 20.67
C VAL A 20 -72.37 -20.72 19.77
N GLY A 21 -71.40 -19.99 20.34
CA GLY A 21 -70.58 -19.00 19.62
C GLY A 21 -69.17 -19.54 19.31
N MET A 22 -68.82 -19.64 18.03
CA MET A 22 -67.53 -20.21 17.59
C MET A 22 -66.31 -19.45 18.13
N THR A 23 -65.30 -20.18 18.60
CA THR A 23 -64.02 -19.64 19.05
C THR A 23 -63.17 -19.14 17.88
N PHE A 24 -63.23 -17.84 17.59
CA PHE A 24 -62.35 -17.13 16.66
C PHE A 24 -60.89 -17.06 17.18
N ARG A 25 -60.22 -18.21 17.26
CA ARG A 25 -58.89 -18.38 17.88
C ARG A 25 -57.71 -18.41 16.92
N LYS A 26 -57.91 -18.13 15.62
CA LYS A 26 -56.85 -18.23 14.58
C LYS A 26 -56.21 -16.91 14.16
N GLU A 27 -56.89 -15.76 14.20
CA GLU A 27 -56.38 -14.54 13.56
C GLU A 27 -55.24 -13.81 14.33
N ARG A 28 -55.26 -13.81 15.67
CA ARG A 28 -54.21 -13.16 16.47
C ARG A 28 -52.81 -13.77 16.26
N ALA A 29 -52.74 -15.07 15.96
CA ALA A 29 -51.46 -15.73 15.69
C ALA A 29 -50.82 -15.24 14.38
N MET A 30 -51.62 -15.02 13.34
CA MET A 30 -51.11 -14.75 11.99
C MET A 30 -50.56 -13.32 11.83
N ARG A 31 -51.19 -12.32 12.48
CA ARG A 31 -50.66 -10.94 12.50
C ARG A 31 -49.37 -10.82 13.31
N SER A 32 -49.18 -11.66 14.34
CA SER A 32 -47.94 -11.70 15.14
C SER A 32 -46.75 -12.19 14.31
N LEU A 33 -46.92 -13.29 13.56
CA LEU A 33 -45.85 -13.84 12.71
C LEU A 33 -45.38 -12.85 11.63
N ILE A 34 -46.30 -12.16 10.96
CA ILE A 34 -45.94 -11.24 9.87
C ILE A 34 -45.07 -10.08 10.38
N SER A 35 -45.39 -9.53 11.56
CA SER A 35 -44.59 -8.47 12.18
C SER A 35 -43.21 -8.96 12.64
N ALA A 36 -43.16 -10.16 13.23
CA ALA A 36 -41.90 -10.76 13.70
C ALA A 36 -40.93 -11.09 12.55
N VAL A 37 -41.44 -11.60 11.42
CA VAL A 37 -40.63 -11.94 10.24
C VAL A 37 -40.07 -10.70 9.55
N PHE A 38 -40.84 -9.62 9.44
CA PHE A 38 -40.35 -8.38 8.81
C PHE A 38 -39.26 -7.70 9.66
N CYS A 39 -39.42 -7.72 10.99
CA CYS A 39 -38.46 -7.09 11.90
C CYS A 39 -37.11 -7.83 11.92
N THR A 40 -37.10 -9.17 11.84
CA THR A 40 -35.84 -9.94 11.78
C THR A 40 -35.15 -9.92 10.42
N THR A 41 -35.85 -9.66 9.31
CA THR A 41 -35.20 -9.49 8.00
C THR A 41 -34.57 -8.11 7.78
N VAL A 42 -35.05 -7.06 8.47
CA VAL A 42 -34.46 -5.71 8.36
C VAL A 42 -33.28 -5.53 9.33
N ALA A 43 -33.29 -6.20 10.49
CA ALA A 43 -32.25 -6.05 11.53
C ALA A 43 -30.88 -6.67 11.18
N VAL A 44 -30.76 -7.44 10.08
CA VAL A 44 -29.51 -8.11 9.66
C VAL A 44 -28.71 -7.27 8.64
N LEU A 45 -29.26 -6.16 8.15
CA LEU A 45 -28.73 -5.40 7.00
C LEU A 45 -27.69 -4.31 7.32
N VAL A 46 -27.29 -4.11 8.59
CA VAL A 46 -26.47 -2.96 9.02
C VAL A 46 -25.28 -3.39 9.89
N ALA A 47 -24.59 -4.45 9.46
CA ALA A 47 -23.34 -4.93 10.07
C ALA A 47 -22.29 -5.34 9.02
N CYS A 48 -22.32 -4.71 7.83
CA CYS A 48 -21.22 -4.76 6.87
C CYS A 48 -20.09 -3.84 7.37
N GLY A 49 -19.38 -4.31 8.39
CA GLY A 49 -18.24 -3.60 8.97
C GLY A 49 -17.00 -3.93 8.15
N THR A 50 -16.53 -2.95 7.36
CA THR A 50 -15.39 -3.09 6.46
C THR A 50 -14.18 -3.69 7.19
N VAL A 51 -13.89 -4.96 6.91
CA VAL A 51 -12.71 -5.64 7.44
C VAL A 51 -11.50 -5.17 6.64
N SER A 52 -10.93 -4.04 7.06
CA SER A 52 -9.62 -3.59 6.56
C SER A 52 -8.61 -4.72 6.73
N ALA A 53 -7.75 -4.91 5.73
CA ALA A 53 -6.50 -5.62 5.97
C ALA A 53 -5.71 -4.88 7.07
N SER A 54 -4.87 -5.61 7.81
CA SER A 54 -3.78 -4.97 8.54
C SER A 54 -2.75 -4.45 7.55
N PRO A 55 -2.16 -3.27 7.77
CA PRO A 55 -1.05 -2.78 6.95
C PRO A 55 0.10 -3.78 6.95
N VAL A 56 0.66 -4.05 5.78
CA VAL A 56 1.88 -4.83 5.58
C VAL A 56 3.06 -3.88 5.39
N TRP A 57 4.17 -4.20 6.04
CA TRP A 57 5.42 -3.47 5.98
C TRP A 57 6.42 -4.36 5.25
N ILE A 58 7.03 -3.83 4.19
CA ILE A 58 8.06 -4.52 3.39
C ILE A 58 9.28 -3.60 3.35
N THR A 59 10.41 -4.09 3.81
CA THR A 59 11.69 -3.38 3.76
C THR A 59 12.52 -3.84 2.56
N THR A 60 13.58 -3.11 2.24
CA THR A 60 14.63 -3.57 1.31
C THR A 60 15.55 -4.64 1.92
N GLU A 61 15.38 -4.99 3.20
CA GLU A 61 15.98 -6.17 3.86
C GLU A 61 15.13 -7.44 3.64
N ASP A 62 13.85 -7.32 3.25
CA ASP A 62 12.95 -8.45 3.12
C ASP A 62 13.20 -9.26 1.84
N GLY A 63 13.64 -10.51 2.00
CA GLY A 63 13.62 -11.53 0.94
C GLY A 63 14.59 -11.22 -0.21
N GLN A 64 14.05 -10.93 -1.38
CA GLN A 64 14.77 -10.47 -2.57
C GLN A 64 15.02 -8.95 -2.59
N GLY A 65 14.68 -8.24 -1.51
CA GLY A 65 14.91 -6.81 -1.35
C GLY A 65 16.36 -6.40 -1.53
N ALA A 66 16.56 -5.18 -2.04
CA ALA A 66 17.87 -4.58 -2.23
C ALA A 66 17.78 -3.05 -2.18
N ASP A 67 18.84 -2.36 -1.76
CA ASP A 67 18.94 -0.92 -1.93
C ASP A 67 20.38 -0.40 -2.05
N THR A 68 20.58 0.57 -2.94
CA THR A 68 21.89 1.20 -3.15
C THR A 68 21.75 2.52 -3.92
N PHE A 69 22.88 3.13 -4.31
CA PHE A 69 22.93 4.20 -5.30
C PHE A 69 24.06 3.94 -6.31
N VAL A 70 23.96 4.56 -7.48
CA VAL A 70 24.99 4.50 -8.53
C VAL A 70 25.53 5.90 -8.82
N GLN A 71 26.81 6.03 -9.22
CA GLN A 71 27.47 7.33 -9.40
C GLN A 71 28.26 7.42 -10.71
N GLY A 72 28.02 8.45 -11.52
CA GLY A 72 28.73 8.71 -12.77
C GLY A 72 30.20 9.15 -12.62
N GLY A 73 30.81 9.55 -13.74
CA GLY A 73 32.20 9.99 -13.80
C GLY A 73 33.24 8.90 -13.61
N SER A 74 34.31 9.22 -12.87
CA SER A 74 35.45 8.31 -12.62
C SER A 74 35.16 7.18 -11.63
N THR A 75 33.88 6.96 -11.30
CA THR A 75 33.39 5.84 -10.48
C THR A 75 32.17 5.20 -11.14
N ALA A 76 32.01 5.36 -12.46
CA ALA A 76 30.87 4.78 -13.17
C ALA A 76 30.84 3.25 -13.01
N ASP A 77 32.02 2.62 -13.12
CA ASP A 77 32.28 1.20 -12.91
C ASP A 77 32.53 0.87 -11.43
N SER A 78 31.71 1.41 -10.51
CA SER A 78 31.85 1.21 -9.06
C SER A 78 30.52 0.91 -8.39
N ASN A 79 30.46 -0.25 -7.75
CA ASN A 79 29.34 -0.65 -6.92
C ASN A 79 29.39 0.04 -5.53
N PHE A 80 28.20 0.32 -4.97
CA PHE A 80 28.04 0.93 -3.65
C PHE A 80 27.07 0.14 -2.73
N GLY A 81 26.71 -1.10 -3.07
CA GLY A 81 25.74 -1.98 -2.36
C GLY A 81 26.23 -2.57 -1.04
N SER A 82 27.07 -1.84 -0.31
CA SER A 82 27.53 -2.18 1.04
C SER A 82 27.85 -0.91 1.86
N ILE A 83 27.29 0.23 1.46
CA ILE A 83 27.40 1.51 2.16
C ILE A 83 26.08 1.77 2.86
N GLU A 84 26.14 2.15 4.14
CA GLU A 84 25.00 2.48 5.05
C GLU A 84 24.01 3.57 4.55
N ASN A 85 24.11 4.04 3.30
CA ASN A 85 23.45 5.25 2.79
C ASN A 85 23.10 5.17 1.30
N VAL A 86 21.81 5.26 0.96
CA VAL A 86 21.34 5.56 -0.40
C VAL A 86 21.50 7.06 -0.67
N VAL A 87 22.54 7.44 -1.41
CA VAL A 87 22.88 8.85 -1.67
C VAL A 87 22.29 9.33 -2.99
N VAL A 88 21.49 10.40 -2.99
CA VAL A 88 20.88 10.98 -4.20
C VAL A 88 21.41 12.38 -4.47
N LYS A 89 21.81 12.65 -5.71
CA LYS A 89 22.51 13.89 -6.06
C LYS A 89 22.34 14.26 -7.54
N ASN A 90 21.82 15.46 -7.78
CA ASN A 90 21.97 16.11 -9.09
C ASN A 90 23.34 16.81 -9.11
N GLY A 91 24.32 16.22 -9.82
CA GLY A 91 25.66 16.77 -10.00
C GLY A 91 25.72 17.63 -11.27
N PRO A 92 26.17 18.90 -11.21
CA PRO A 92 26.23 19.74 -12.39
C PRO A 92 27.48 19.42 -13.24
N PHE A 93 27.26 19.37 -14.56
CA PHE A 93 28.23 19.06 -15.61
C PHE A 93 28.71 17.59 -15.63
N ASN A 94 28.80 17.04 -16.85
CA ASN A 94 29.42 15.77 -17.22
C ASN A 94 29.36 14.63 -16.18
N ASP A 95 28.17 14.40 -15.59
CA ASP A 95 27.78 13.29 -14.70
C ASP A 95 28.67 12.98 -13.46
N GLN A 96 29.81 13.65 -13.27
CA GLN A 96 30.89 13.23 -12.36
C GLN A 96 30.54 13.07 -10.88
N PHE A 97 29.45 13.69 -10.43
CA PHE A 97 28.91 13.54 -9.08
C PHE A 97 27.39 13.36 -9.07
N ALA A 98 26.82 12.96 -10.20
CA ALA A 98 25.42 12.55 -10.27
C ALA A 98 25.23 11.23 -9.52
N ARG A 99 24.14 11.11 -8.76
CA ARG A 99 23.76 9.89 -8.05
C ARG A 99 22.26 9.65 -8.08
N LYS A 100 21.89 8.44 -8.45
CA LYS A 100 20.51 7.94 -8.54
C LYS A 100 20.41 6.74 -7.59
N GLY A 101 19.41 6.76 -6.70
CA GLY A 101 19.16 5.69 -5.73
C GLY A 101 18.26 4.61 -6.34
N TYR A 102 18.48 3.35 -5.98
CA TYR A 102 17.70 2.20 -6.45
C TYR A 102 17.23 1.42 -5.23
N LEU A 103 15.92 1.21 -5.11
CA LEU A 103 15.26 0.51 -4.00
C LEU A 103 14.40 -0.61 -4.56
N ARG A 104 14.62 -1.86 -4.17
CA ARG A 104 13.83 -3.02 -4.60
C ARG A 104 13.14 -3.67 -3.42
N PHE A 105 11.85 -3.95 -3.57
CA PHE A 105 11.00 -4.54 -2.55
C PHE A 105 10.48 -5.90 -3.00
N ASP A 106 10.61 -6.92 -2.14
CA ASP A 106 10.05 -8.25 -2.39
C ASP A 106 8.56 -8.28 -2.03
N LEU A 107 7.72 -8.17 -3.04
CA LEU A 107 6.27 -8.25 -2.95
C LEU A 107 5.75 -9.70 -2.89
N SER A 108 6.60 -10.75 -2.88
CA SER A 108 6.12 -12.14 -2.73
C SER A 108 5.40 -12.41 -1.40
N LYS A 109 5.56 -11.51 -0.42
CA LYS A 109 4.83 -11.49 0.87
C LYS A 109 3.45 -10.79 0.77
N THR A 110 2.92 -10.58 -0.43
CA THR A 110 1.78 -9.68 -0.69
C THR A 110 0.48 -10.06 0.02
N LEU A 111 -0.34 -9.02 0.18
CA LEU A 111 -1.72 -9.09 0.61
C LEU A 111 -2.56 -9.89 -0.41
N GLY A 112 -3.51 -10.69 0.08
CA GLY A 112 -4.38 -11.55 -0.75
C GLY A 112 -5.47 -10.81 -1.54
N GLY A 113 -5.18 -9.64 -2.07
CA GLY A 113 -6.09 -8.73 -2.78
C GLY A 113 -5.37 -7.44 -3.20
N PRO A 114 -6.00 -6.61 -4.05
CA PRO A 114 -5.37 -5.42 -4.62
C PRO A 114 -4.98 -4.39 -3.55
N ILE A 115 -3.84 -3.75 -3.78
CA ILE A 115 -3.30 -2.67 -2.94
C ILE A 115 -4.20 -1.45 -3.11
N SER A 116 -4.63 -0.85 -2.00
CA SER A 116 -5.56 0.28 -1.97
C SER A 116 -4.95 1.57 -1.41
N ALA A 117 -3.84 1.47 -0.68
CA ALA A 117 -2.94 2.57 -0.39
C ALA A 117 -1.50 2.06 -0.28
N ALA A 118 -0.55 2.91 -0.68
CA ALA A 118 0.88 2.63 -0.59
C ALA A 118 1.62 3.88 -0.09
N THR A 119 2.62 3.70 0.78
CA THR A 119 3.51 4.77 1.24
C THR A 119 4.95 4.27 1.29
N LEU A 120 5.84 4.92 0.55
CA LEU A 120 7.29 4.76 0.70
C LEU A 120 7.76 5.65 1.85
N ALA A 121 8.52 5.08 2.79
CA ALA A 121 9.12 5.76 3.92
C ALA A 121 10.65 5.68 3.82
N LEU A 122 11.31 6.85 3.90
CA LEU A 122 12.77 6.99 3.79
C LEU A 122 13.30 7.80 4.98
N THR A 123 14.27 7.25 5.72
CA THR A 123 14.88 7.95 6.87
C THR A 123 16.13 8.70 6.43
N ILE A 124 16.18 10.02 6.64
CA ILE A 124 17.29 10.88 6.21
C ILE A 124 18.53 10.61 7.06
N THR A 125 19.63 10.23 6.42
CA THR A 125 20.97 10.14 7.05
C THR A 125 21.83 11.36 6.76
N SER A 126 21.56 12.09 5.67
CA SER A 126 22.23 13.34 5.38
C SER A 126 21.34 14.32 4.62
N ASN A 127 21.23 15.54 5.15
CA ASN A 127 20.66 16.69 4.47
C ASN A 127 21.66 17.85 4.68
N ASN A 128 22.56 18.08 3.73
CA ASN A 128 23.58 19.12 3.84
C ASN A 128 23.82 19.87 2.53
N SER A 129 24.13 21.16 2.65
CA SER A 129 24.44 22.09 1.54
C SER A 129 25.69 21.75 0.72
N GLY A 130 26.44 20.70 1.10
CA GLY A 130 27.67 20.29 0.43
C GLY A 130 28.86 21.21 0.72
N GLY A 131 30.01 20.92 0.09
CA GLY A 131 31.22 21.74 0.21
C GLY A 131 31.79 21.86 1.64
N GLY A 132 31.42 20.96 2.55
CA GLY A 132 31.78 21.03 3.98
C GLY A 132 30.83 21.89 4.84
N ASN A 133 29.77 22.47 4.27
CA ASN A 133 28.75 23.18 5.03
C ASN A 133 27.66 22.20 5.53
N PRO A 134 27.49 22.01 6.85
CA PRO A 134 26.49 21.09 7.42
C PRO A 134 25.05 21.65 7.40
N ALA A 135 24.82 22.88 6.96
CA ALA A 135 23.49 23.47 6.92
C ALA A 135 22.54 22.65 6.01
N PRO A 136 21.34 22.25 6.51
CA PRO A 136 20.30 21.64 5.69
C PRO A 136 19.90 22.51 4.50
N ALA A 137 19.33 21.89 3.46
CA ALA A 137 18.85 22.55 2.26
C ALA A 137 17.48 21.99 1.83
N ASN A 138 16.85 22.65 0.87
CA ASN A 138 15.63 22.16 0.24
C ASN A 138 15.98 21.34 -1.01
N PHE A 139 15.35 20.18 -1.16
CA PHE A 139 15.48 19.27 -2.29
C PHE A 139 14.11 18.78 -2.76
N THR A 140 14.00 18.53 -4.05
CA THR A 140 12.92 17.72 -4.63
C THR A 140 13.53 16.40 -5.07
N VAL A 141 12.94 15.28 -4.68
CA VAL A 141 13.32 13.92 -5.11
C VAL A 141 12.16 13.35 -5.91
N ASP A 142 12.36 13.22 -7.21
CA ASP A 142 11.46 12.48 -8.08
C ASP A 142 11.58 10.99 -7.76
N VAL A 143 10.44 10.32 -7.65
CA VAL A 143 10.34 8.88 -7.43
C VAL A 143 9.80 8.25 -8.71
N PHE A 144 10.56 7.33 -9.29
CA PHE A 144 10.17 6.57 -10.46
C PHE A 144 9.93 5.11 -10.08
N GLY A 145 9.08 4.41 -10.82
CA GLY A 145 9.02 2.95 -10.87
C GLY A 145 9.75 2.46 -12.12
N LEU A 146 10.56 1.40 -11.98
CA LEU A 146 11.07 0.66 -13.14
C LEU A 146 9.94 -0.18 -13.72
N VAL A 147 9.70 -0.09 -15.03
CA VAL A 147 8.63 -0.82 -15.73
C VAL A 147 8.83 -2.34 -15.58
N ASP A 148 7.75 -3.04 -15.23
CA ASP A 148 7.75 -4.48 -14.96
C ASP A 148 8.17 -5.34 -16.17
N GLY A 149 8.89 -6.43 -15.90
CA GLY A 149 9.43 -7.35 -16.90
C GLY A 149 10.59 -6.77 -17.73
N PHE A 150 11.16 -5.63 -17.34
CA PHE A 150 12.26 -5.01 -18.08
C PHE A 150 13.61 -5.68 -17.76
N ALA A 151 14.12 -6.45 -18.71
CA ALA A 151 15.49 -6.95 -18.68
C ALA A 151 16.50 -5.84 -19.06
N GLY A 152 17.54 -5.67 -18.23
CA GLY A 152 18.58 -4.67 -18.44
C GLY A 152 19.41 -4.87 -19.71
N VAL A 153 20.18 -3.85 -20.08
CA VAL A 153 21.00 -3.84 -21.29
C VAL A 153 22.43 -4.28 -20.97
N ASP A 154 22.90 -5.30 -21.68
CA ASP A 154 24.30 -5.76 -21.64
C ASP A 154 25.29 -4.64 -22.07
N ASN A 155 26.32 -4.40 -21.24
CA ASN A 155 27.41 -3.46 -21.52
C ASN A 155 28.74 -4.19 -21.84
N THR A 156 28.73 -5.18 -22.73
CA THR A 156 29.93 -5.87 -23.27
C THR A 156 30.96 -4.95 -23.98
N SER A 157 30.76 -3.63 -23.99
CA SER A 157 31.59 -2.59 -24.64
C SER A 157 33.09 -2.65 -24.35
N ASN A 158 33.51 -3.23 -23.22
CA ASN A 158 34.92 -3.28 -22.79
C ASN A 158 35.64 -4.61 -23.10
N GLY A 159 34.93 -5.63 -23.63
CA GLY A 159 35.54 -6.91 -24.05
C GLY A 159 36.09 -7.78 -22.92
N SER A 160 35.80 -7.49 -21.65
CA SER A 160 36.08 -8.38 -20.51
C SER A 160 35.04 -9.50 -20.48
N THR A 161 35.46 -10.75 -20.67
CA THR A 161 34.59 -11.93 -20.51
C THR A 161 34.76 -12.57 -19.12
N ALA A 162 34.92 -11.74 -18.08
CA ALA A 162 35.13 -12.15 -16.70
C ALA A 162 33.99 -11.71 -15.76
N ASP A 163 33.19 -10.74 -16.19
CA ASP A 163 32.14 -10.06 -15.42
C ASP A 163 30.79 -10.10 -16.18
N ASP A 164 30.52 -11.16 -16.96
CA ASP A 164 29.38 -11.23 -17.90
C ASP A 164 27.99 -11.49 -17.26
N ALA A 165 27.81 -11.06 -16.01
CA ALA A 165 26.57 -11.16 -15.23
C ALA A 165 25.66 -9.92 -15.34
N ASP A 166 26.08 -8.89 -16.08
CA ASP A 166 25.56 -7.51 -15.96
C ASP A 166 24.22 -7.24 -16.67
N VAL A 167 23.45 -8.28 -16.97
CA VAL A 167 22.05 -8.17 -17.46
C VAL A 167 21.12 -7.88 -16.27
N HIS A 168 21.10 -6.63 -15.85
CA HIS A 168 20.40 -6.18 -14.64
C HIS A 168 19.01 -5.60 -14.95
N GLY A 169 18.00 -6.48 -15.00
CA GLY A 169 16.59 -6.05 -15.03
C GLY A 169 16.08 -5.63 -13.64
N GLU A 170 14.79 -5.82 -13.36
CA GLU A 170 14.24 -5.67 -11.99
C GLU A 170 15.03 -6.47 -10.92
N PHE A 171 15.63 -7.61 -11.31
CA PHE A 171 16.48 -8.47 -10.48
C PHE A 171 17.96 -8.05 -10.42
N TRP A 172 18.28 -6.75 -10.56
CA TRP A 172 19.64 -6.20 -10.43
C TRP A 172 20.38 -6.68 -9.15
N PRO A 173 21.53 -7.38 -9.25
CA PRO A 173 22.33 -7.74 -8.09
C PRO A 173 22.93 -6.50 -7.43
N GLU A 174 22.58 -6.29 -6.17
CA GLU A 174 22.99 -5.16 -5.33
C GLU A 174 24.51 -4.96 -5.24
N ASN A 175 25.26 -6.06 -5.33
CA ASN A 175 26.72 -6.09 -5.24
C ASN A 175 27.44 -6.00 -6.61
N LEU A 176 26.70 -5.86 -7.71
CA LEU A 176 27.23 -5.71 -9.08
C LEU A 176 26.75 -4.42 -9.76
N ILE A 177 25.52 -3.96 -9.47
CA ILE A 177 24.95 -2.75 -10.07
C ILE A 177 25.88 -1.53 -9.92
N ASP A 178 26.09 -0.82 -11.03
CA ASP A 178 26.89 0.40 -11.10
C ASP A 178 26.23 1.43 -12.04
N TRP A 179 26.90 2.54 -12.36
CA TRP A 179 26.31 3.57 -13.23
C TRP A 179 26.06 3.06 -14.66
N ASN A 180 26.85 2.12 -15.14
CA ASN A 180 26.81 1.63 -16.51
C ASN A 180 25.88 0.42 -16.69
N SER A 181 25.62 -0.36 -15.64
CA SER A 181 24.69 -1.51 -15.63
C SER A 181 23.30 -1.21 -15.06
N ALA A 182 23.08 -0.07 -14.38
CA ALA A 182 21.82 0.22 -13.72
C ALA A 182 20.60 0.32 -14.67
N PRO A 183 19.47 -0.36 -14.36
CA PRO A 183 18.29 -0.34 -15.22
C PRO A 183 17.68 1.06 -15.37
N ALA A 184 17.19 1.34 -16.57
CA ALA A 184 16.69 2.64 -17.04
C ALA A 184 17.68 3.83 -16.93
N ASN A 185 18.96 3.61 -16.59
CA ASN A 185 19.91 4.71 -16.43
C ASN A 185 20.46 5.22 -17.77
N VAL A 186 20.25 6.51 -18.07
CA VAL A 186 20.93 7.16 -19.20
C VAL A 186 22.35 7.50 -18.78
N THR A 187 23.30 6.62 -19.10
CA THR A 187 24.71 6.72 -18.67
C THR A 187 25.39 8.04 -19.08
N SER A 188 25.00 8.60 -20.23
CA SER A 188 25.46 9.89 -20.76
C SER A 188 24.79 11.11 -20.14
N SER A 189 23.93 10.94 -19.13
CA SER A 189 23.24 12.02 -18.43
C SER A 189 23.20 11.82 -16.93
N GLY A 190 23.78 12.79 -16.20
CA GLY A 190 23.66 12.88 -14.76
C GLY A 190 22.22 13.01 -14.23
N PHE A 191 21.24 13.25 -15.11
CA PHE A 191 19.85 13.51 -14.73
C PHE A 191 18.84 12.57 -15.38
N ASP A 192 19.03 12.14 -16.62
CA ASP A 192 17.96 11.46 -17.36
C ASP A 192 17.83 9.98 -16.98
N LEU A 193 16.60 9.48 -17.07
CA LEU A 193 16.25 8.07 -17.11
C LEU A 193 15.59 7.80 -18.47
N ASP A 194 15.64 6.57 -18.95
CA ASP A 194 15.05 6.21 -20.24
C ASP A 194 13.53 5.96 -20.14
N ALA A 195 12.93 5.44 -21.23
CA ALA A 195 11.49 5.20 -21.31
C ALA A 195 10.98 4.09 -20.37
N ASN A 196 11.87 3.34 -19.71
CA ASN A 196 11.53 2.25 -18.80
C ASN A 196 11.43 2.72 -17.33
N ALA A 197 11.59 4.04 -17.06
CA ALA A 197 11.31 4.65 -15.76
C ALA A 197 10.03 5.48 -15.80
N LEU A 198 8.97 5.00 -15.15
CA LEU A 198 7.69 5.71 -14.99
C LEU A 198 7.76 6.67 -13.81
N LEU A 199 7.51 7.97 -14.02
CA LEU A 199 7.46 8.96 -12.93
C LEU A 199 6.19 8.75 -12.08
N LEU A 200 6.35 8.42 -10.79
CA LEU A 200 5.26 8.21 -9.84
C LEU A 200 4.92 9.48 -9.05
N GLY A 201 5.80 10.48 -9.08
CA GLY A 201 5.64 11.77 -8.40
C GLY A 201 6.96 12.32 -7.86
N SER A 202 6.88 13.35 -7.02
CA SER A 202 8.05 13.93 -6.35
C SER A 202 7.80 14.17 -4.86
N LEU A 203 8.80 13.81 -4.05
CA LEU A 203 8.91 14.06 -2.61
C LEU A 203 9.69 15.36 -2.36
N ALA A 204 9.23 16.18 -1.41
CA ALA A 204 9.98 17.33 -0.92
C ALA A 204 10.77 16.95 0.34
N VAL A 205 12.04 17.35 0.41
CA VAL A 205 12.86 17.34 1.63
C VAL A 205 13.25 18.79 1.91
N THR A 206 12.99 19.29 3.10
CA THR A 206 13.16 20.70 3.46
C THR A 206 14.30 20.93 4.44
N THR A 207 14.63 22.19 4.71
CA THR A 207 15.54 22.57 5.80
C THR A 207 15.05 22.17 7.21
N GLY A 208 13.78 21.78 7.37
CA GLY A 208 13.23 21.24 8.62
C GLY A 208 13.44 19.73 8.78
N ASP A 209 13.70 19.02 7.67
CA ASP A 209 13.84 17.57 7.65
C ASP A 209 15.29 17.18 7.93
N VAL A 210 15.59 17.10 9.23
CA VAL A 210 16.91 16.82 9.78
C VAL A 210 17.29 15.34 9.70
N VAL A 211 18.56 15.03 10.01
CA VAL A 211 19.04 13.65 10.11
C VAL A 211 18.24 12.89 11.18
N GLY A 212 17.73 11.72 10.81
CA GLY A 212 16.80 10.91 11.60
C GLY A 212 15.31 11.19 11.35
N THR A 213 14.95 12.21 10.56
CA THR A 213 13.56 12.38 10.10
C THR A 213 13.23 11.35 9.02
N THR A 214 12.13 10.61 9.22
CA THR A 214 11.52 9.79 8.16
C THR A 214 10.56 10.63 7.34
N VAL A 215 10.84 10.77 6.05
CA VAL A 215 9.97 11.42 5.07
C VAL A 215 9.13 10.38 4.33
N LEU A 216 7.90 10.77 3.98
CA LEU A 216 6.87 9.86 3.44
C LEU A 216 6.44 10.30 2.03
N PHE A 217 6.38 9.35 1.10
CA PHE A 217 5.91 9.55 -0.27
C PHE A 217 4.74 8.60 -0.56
N SER A 218 3.61 9.15 -1.01
CA SER A 218 2.40 8.40 -1.36
C SER A 218 1.65 9.13 -2.47
N THR A 219 1.33 8.42 -3.56
CA THR A 219 0.58 8.93 -4.71
C THR A 219 -0.32 7.83 -5.27
N PRO A 220 -1.43 8.17 -5.97
CA PRO A 220 -2.21 7.19 -6.73
C PRO A 220 -1.36 6.43 -7.74
N GLU A 221 -0.43 7.11 -8.41
CA GLU A 221 0.47 6.54 -9.41
C GLU A 221 1.40 5.47 -8.81
N LEU A 222 1.80 5.60 -7.54
CA LEU A 222 2.50 4.53 -6.81
C LEU A 222 1.59 3.32 -6.56
N VAL A 223 0.31 3.53 -6.24
CA VAL A 223 -0.65 2.43 -6.03
C VAL A 223 -0.94 1.69 -7.33
N ASP A 224 -1.14 2.41 -8.43
CA ASP A 224 -1.35 1.81 -9.75
C ASP A 224 -0.11 0.99 -10.17
N PHE A 225 1.10 1.58 -10.09
CA PHE A 225 2.37 0.90 -10.38
C PHE A 225 2.56 -0.40 -9.58
N LEU A 226 2.18 -0.42 -8.29
CA LEU A 226 2.30 -1.60 -7.44
C LEU A 226 1.22 -2.67 -7.68
N ASN A 227 0.12 -2.34 -8.36
CA ASN A 227 -0.89 -3.32 -8.77
C ASN A 227 -0.65 -3.87 -10.19
N ASP A 228 0.18 -3.20 -11.00
CA ASP A 228 0.59 -3.64 -12.33
C ASP A 228 1.79 -4.63 -12.32
N ASP A 229 2.43 -4.86 -11.16
CA ASP A 229 3.49 -5.85 -10.92
C ASP A 229 3.02 -7.30 -11.21
N THR A 230 3.80 -8.06 -12.00
CA THR A 230 3.46 -9.44 -12.38
C THR A 230 4.43 -10.52 -11.90
N ASN A 231 5.58 -10.14 -11.32
CA ASN A 231 6.65 -11.04 -10.87
C ASN A 231 6.83 -11.09 -9.34
N GLY A 232 6.21 -10.17 -8.59
CA GLY A 232 6.33 -10.02 -7.15
C GLY A 232 7.54 -9.19 -6.69
N VAL A 233 8.17 -8.36 -7.54
CA VAL A 233 9.41 -7.63 -7.22
C VAL A 233 9.51 -6.29 -7.97
N VAL A 234 9.15 -5.20 -7.28
CA VAL A 234 9.25 -3.84 -7.82
C VAL A 234 10.57 -3.14 -7.50
N THR A 235 11.06 -2.31 -8.43
CA THR A 235 12.15 -1.36 -8.20
C THR A 235 11.66 0.09 -8.30
N LEU A 236 11.96 0.89 -7.28
CA LEU A 236 11.79 2.33 -7.24
C LEU A 236 13.14 3.04 -7.41
N ILE A 237 13.19 4.05 -8.28
CA ILE A 237 14.40 4.83 -8.58
C ILE A 237 14.24 6.25 -8.03
N LEU A 238 15.18 6.69 -7.20
CA LEU A 238 15.21 8.01 -6.57
C LEU A 238 16.15 8.95 -7.32
N ARG A 239 15.62 10.05 -7.85
CA ARG A 239 16.41 11.10 -8.53
C ARG A 239 16.16 12.47 -7.92
N ARG A 240 17.20 13.21 -7.57
CA ARG A 240 17.02 14.63 -7.18
C ARG A 240 16.74 15.52 -8.39
N SER A 241 15.63 16.27 -8.37
CA SER A 241 15.30 17.29 -9.35
C SER A 241 15.72 18.70 -8.93
N GLY A 242 15.73 19.61 -9.91
CA GLY A 242 16.27 20.97 -9.78
C GLY A 242 17.79 21.04 -9.98
N ALA A 243 18.25 22.05 -10.71
CA ALA A 243 19.67 22.28 -10.95
C ALA A 243 20.32 23.00 -9.77
N THR A 244 21.25 22.34 -9.07
CA THR A 244 22.06 22.96 -8.00
C THR A 244 23.37 23.49 -8.55
N ALA A 245 23.67 24.77 -8.33
CA ALA A 245 24.96 25.36 -8.65
C ALA A 245 26.07 24.91 -7.67
N GLY A 246 27.32 24.81 -8.15
CA GLY A 246 28.48 24.39 -7.34
C GLY A 246 28.54 22.88 -7.09
N ASN A 247 29.34 22.44 -6.11
CA ASN A 247 29.69 21.01 -5.88
C ASN A 247 28.53 20.08 -5.48
N GLY A 248 27.29 20.56 -5.54
CA GLY A 248 26.07 19.82 -5.23
C GLY A 248 25.92 19.52 -3.73
N PRO A 249 24.87 20.05 -3.08
CA PRO A 249 24.42 19.55 -1.79
C PRO A 249 24.28 18.02 -1.79
N ASN A 250 24.43 17.37 -0.65
CA ASN A 250 24.24 15.92 -0.53
C ASN A 250 22.94 15.64 0.24
N LEU A 251 22.08 14.83 -0.38
CA LEU A 251 20.95 14.18 0.27
C LEU A 251 21.26 12.68 0.33
N ALA A 252 21.02 12.07 1.48
CA ALA A 252 21.14 10.63 1.65
C ALA A 252 20.05 10.12 2.60
N PHE A 253 19.59 8.91 2.30
CA PHE A 253 18.70 8.12 3.14
C PHE A 253 19.46 6.92 3.69
N ALA A 254 18.96 6.31 4.77
CA ALA A 254 19.47 5.04 5.27
C ALA A 254 19.39 3.96 4.19
N SER A 255 20.40 3.10 4.11
CA SER A 255 20.27 1.80 3.46
C SER A 255 19.89 0.71 4.46
N LYS A 256 19.64 -0.53 4.01
CA LYS A 256 19.49 -1.68 4.92
C LYS A 256 20.77 -2.03 5.69
N GLU A 257 21.96 -1.63 5.23
CA GLU A 257 23.21 -1.76 6.00
C GLU A 257 23.31 -0.72 7.13
N ASN A 258 22.41 0.27 7.19
CA ASN A 258 22.52 1.34 8.18
C ASN A 258 22.32 0.85 9.61
N THR A 259 23.36 1.00 10.42
CA THR A 259 23.39 0.49 11.80
C THR A 259 22.62 1.34 12.82
N VAL A 260 22.00 2.45 12.40
CA VAL A 260 21.37 3.46 13.29
C VAL A 260 19.90 3.74 12.94
N TYR A 261 19.54 3.66 11.66
CA TYR A 261 18.23 4.04 11.13
C TYR A 261 17.63 2.91 10.28
N ALA A 262 16.31 2.77 10.31
CA ALA A 262 15.61 1.72 9.56
C ALA A 262 15.77 1.86 8.04
N ALA A 263 15.89 0.71 7.38
CA ALA A 263 15.94 0.56 5.93
C ALA A 263 14.75 1.24 5.21
N PRO A 264 14.91 1.59 3.92
CA PRO A 264 13.80 2.01 3.06
C PRO A 264 12.63 1.01 3.18
N THR A 265 11.43 1.55 3.45
CA THR A 265 10.26 0.73 3.82
C THR A 265 9.05 1.12 2.98
N LEU A 266 8.37 0.13 2.41
CA LEU A 266 7.09 0.26 1.73
C LEU A 266 5.96 -0.24 2.64
N LEU A 267 5.01 0.64 2.91
CA LEU A 267 3.80 0.39 3.70
C LEU A 267 2.62 0.20 2.75
N LEU A 268 1.92 -0.94 2.85
CA LEU A 268 0.82 -1.33 1.96
C LEU A 268 -0.47 -1.63 2.75
N ASP A 269 -1.58 -1.03 2.33
CA ASP A 269 -2.94 -1.43 2.71
C ASP A 269 -3.61 -2.13 1.51
N ALA A 270 -4.49 -3.11 1.76
CA ALA A 270 -5.24 -3.80 0.71
C ALA A 270 -6.73 -3.91 0.97
N ASN A 271 -7.49 -3.87 -0.13
CA ASN A 271 -8.93 -4.09 -0.14
C ASN A 271 -9.24 -5.60 -0.18
N LEU A 272 -9.21 -6.26 0.99
CA LEU A 272 -9.74 -7.61 1.13
C LEU A 272 -11.28 -7.60 1.02
N PRO A 273 -11.89 -8.29 0.03
CA PRO A 273 -13.34 -8.38 -0.07
C PRO A 273 -13.89 -9.21 1.11
N GLU A 274 -14.88 -8.67 1.84
CA GLU A 274 -15.39 -9.34 3.05
C GLU A 274 -15.85 -10.79 2.77
N PRO A 275 -15.50 -11.77 3.63
CA PRO A 275 -16.00 -13.14 3.51
C PRO A 275 -17.53 -13.26 3.66
N SER A 276 -18.19 -12.20 4.15
CA SER A 276 -19.64 -12.08 4.26
C SER A 276 -20.35 -12.13 2.89
N ALA A 277 -19.79 -11.50 1.85
CA ALA A 277 -20.46 -11.31 0.56
C ALA A 277 -20.76 -12.64 -0.16
N TRP A 278 -19.77 -13.54 -0.20
CA TRP A 278 -19.89 -14.86 -0.83
C TRP A 278 -20.85 -15.78 -0.06
N LEU A 279 -20.82 -15.75 1.27
CA LEU A 279 -21.70 -16.54 2.13
C LEU A 279 -23.17 -16.08 2.07
N LEU A 280 -23.42 -14.77 2.05
CA LEU A 280 -24.77 -14.22 1.92
C LEU A 280 -25.37 -14.51 0.54
N GLY A 281 -24.56 -14.46 -0.54
CA GLY A 281 -24.99 -14.87 -1.88
C GLY A 281 -25.47 -16.32 -1.94
N LEU A 282 -24.71 -17.25 -1.33
CA LEU A 282 -25.08 -18.67 -1.28
C LEU A 282 -26.34 -18.93 -0.44
N LEU A 283 -26.58 -18.17 0.63
CA LEU A 283 -27.76 -18.32 1.49
C LEU A 283 -29.05 -17.75 0.87
N ALA A 284 -28.95 -16.82 -0.08
CA ALA A 284 -30.12 -16.22 -0.74
C ALA A 284 -30.84 -17.19 -1.71
N VAL A 285 -30.10 -18.08 -2.39
CA VAL A 285 -30.62 -18.94 -3.46
C VAL A 285 -31.64 -19.99 -2.97
N PRO A 286 -31.42 -20.74 -1.87
CA PRO A 286 -32.37 -21.76 -1.41
C PRO A 286 -33.74 -21.21 -1.00
N GLY A 287 -33.78 -20.00 -0.42
CA GLY A 287 -35.02 -19.38 0.05
C GLY A 287 -36.02 -19.10 -1.07
N LEU A 288 -35.54 -18.56 -2.19
CA LEU A 288 -36.36 -18.30 -3.38
C LEU A 288 -36.91 -19.58 -4.02
N VAL A 289 -36.13 -20.66 -4.03
CA VAL A 289 -36.58 -21.97 -4.53
C VAL A 289 -37.66 -22.58 -3.61
N TYR A 290 -37.50 -22.47 -2.29
CA TYR A 290 -38.49 -22.98 -1.33
C TYR A 290 -39.84 -22.23 -1.43
N LEU A 291 -39.81 -20.90 -1.53
CA LEU A 291 -41.01 -20.08 -1.69
C LEU A 291 -41.78 -20.39 -2.98
N ARG A 292 -41.07 -20.70 -4.07
CA ARG A 292 -41.70 -21.03 -5.38
C ARG A 292 -42.46 -22.36 -5.38
N ARG A 293 -42.18 -23.29 -4.43
CA ARG A 293 -42.86 -24.59 -4.33
C ARG A 293 -44.21 -24.56 -3.60
N ARG A 294 -44.59 -23.49 -2.88
CA ARG A 294 -45.87 -23.38 -2.14
C ARG A 294 -47.01 -22.68 -2.93
N ARG A 295 -46.97 -22.72 -4.27
CA ARG A 295 -48.02 -22.16 -5.15
C ARG A 295 -48.54 -23.17 -6.18
N LYS A 296 -48.71 -24.42 -5.74
CA LYS A 296 -49.51 -25.48 -6.39
C LYS A 296 -50.28 -26.22 -5.30
#